data_AF-A0A9P7VH27-F1
#
_entry.id   AF-A0A9P7VH27-F1
#
_cell.length_a   1.000
_cell.length_b   1.000
_cell.length_c   1.000
_cell.angle_alpha   90.00
_cell.angle_beta   90.00
_cell.angle_gamma   90.00
#
_symmetry.space_group_name_H-M   'P 1'
#
loop_
_entity.id
_entity.type
_entity.pdbx_description
1 polymer ?
#
loop_
_entity_poly.entity_id
_entity_poly.type
_entity_poly.pdbx_seq_one_letter_code
_entity_poly.pdbx_strand_id
1 'polypeptide(L)'
;DDELTTTQQINEANRSSPDRDFVRTLYGSFVLKGPYGDHVCSAYWPERQPVNFFQRRYREASSGKEFFTVPILTAYFKPLLKGVRYLHRDCHVIHTDLILSNILFTMEDPKTLLLGSEKYVSENPAARKTLPDHEIYVSGSDFRLWVNRKVPTPVVSDFGNAVRGDQVRAITASSRMCIVRQKSALDSLGRIALIYGTLAHWYEA
;
A
#
# COMPACT_ATOMS: atom_id res chain seq x y z
N ASP A 1 6.55 -6.60 16.96
CA ASP A 1 5.95 -5.83 15.87
C ASP A 1 5.41 -6.81 14.85
N ASP A 2 4.08 -6.84 14.70
CA ASP A 2 3.39 -7.89 13.94
C ASP A 2 3.63 -7.74 12.43
N GLU A 3 3.85 -6.52 11.95
CA GLU A 3 4.13 -6.24 10.53
C GLU A 3 5.51 -6.74 10.08
N LEU A 4 6.57 -6.47 10.86
CA LEU A 4 7.93 -6.94 10.51
C LEU A 4 7.97 -8.46 10.40
N THR A 5 7.34 -9.15 11.35
CA THR A 5 7.25 -10.62 11.36
C THR A 5 6.54 -11.13 10.09
N THR A 6 5.43 -10.49 9.72
CA THR A 6 4.67 -10.87 8.52
C THR A 6 5.47 -10.61 7.25
N THR A 7 6.18 -9.48 7.19
CA THR A 7 6.99 -9.12 6.02
C THR A 7 8.22 -10.04 5.89
N GLN A 8 8.84 -10.44 6.99
CA GLN A 8 9.89 -11.46 7.00
C GLN A 8 9.37 -12.81 6.47
N GLN A 9 8.20 -13.26 6.95
CA GLN A 9 7.54 -14.46 6.43
C GLN A 9 7.31 -14.39 4.91
N ILE A 10 6.77 -13.28 4.42
CA ILE A 10 6.57 -13.05 2.97
C ILE A 10 7.89 -13.12 2.22
N ASN A 11 8.97 -12.58 2.80
CA ASN A 11 10.27 -12.53 2.15
C ASN A 11 10.95 -13.92 2.05
N GLU A 12 10.64 -14.82 2.98
CA GLU A 12 11.34 -16.10 3.14
C GLU A 12 10.58 -17.31 2.59
N ALA A 13 9.24 -17.24 2.54
CA ALA A 13 8.38 -18.39 2.25
C ALA A 13 8.72 -19.13 0.94
N ASN A 14 8.84 -18.41 -0.17
CA ASN A 14 9.31 -18.98 -1.44
C ASN A 14 10.03 -17.92 -2.27
N ARG A 15 11.35 -17.84 -2.08
CA ARG A 15 12.22 -16.86 -2.76
C ARG A 15 12.35 -17.10 -4.27
N SER A 16 12.09 -18.32 -4.74
CA SER A 16 12.17 -18.68 -6.16
C SER A 16 10.90 -18.40 -6.96
N SER A 17 9.79 -18.03 -6.28
CA SER A 17 8.54 -17.78 -6.96
C SER A 17 8.61 -16.49 -7.79
N PRO A 18 8.32 -16.53 -9.10
CA PRO A 18 8.23 -15.32 -9.91
C PRO A 18 7.04 -14.43 -9.52
N ASP A 19 6.07 -14.97 -8.78
CA ASP A 19 4.93 -14.18 -8.29
C ASP A 19 5.33 -13.25 -7.12
N ARG A 20 6.48 -13.51 -6.47
CA ARG A 20 7.05 -12.69 -5.39
C ARG A 20 7.33 -11.26 -5.84
N ASP A 21 7.66 -11.06 -7.13
CA ASP A 21 7.99 -9.74 -7.70
C ASP A 21 6.80 -8.76 -7.68
N PHE A 22 5.58 -9.24 -7.44
CA PHE A 22 4.36 -8.43 -7.36
C PHE A 22 3.95 -8.09 -5.91
N VAL A 23 4.84 -8.37 -4.95
CA VAL A 23 4.65 -8.10 -3.52
C VAL A 23 5.89 -7.36 -3.00
N ARG A 24 5.68 -6.35 -2.14
CA ARG A 24 6.76 -5.57 -1.55
C ARG A 24 7.60 -6.50 -0.66
N THR A 25 8.92 -6.46 -0.85
CA THR A 25 9.85 -7.36 -0.15
C THR A 25 10.80 -6.57 0.74
N LEU A 26 11.04 -7.11 1.93
CA LEU A 26 11.96 -6.52 2.90
C LEU A 26 13.40 -6.68 2.39
N TYR A 27 14.13 -5.57 2.32
CA TYR A 27 15.56 -5.59 2.09
C TYR A 27 16.32 -5.95 3.36
N GLY A 28 15.90 -5.38 4.50
CA GLY A 28 16.43 -5.69 5.81
C GLY A 28 15.71 -4.93 6.91
N SER A 29 16.05 -5.21 8.16
CA SER A 29 15.55 -4.47 9.33
C SER A 29 16.67 -4.21 10.32
N PHE A 30 16.60 -3.09 11.01
CA PHE A 30 17.57 -2.67 12.01
C PHE A 30 16.89 -1.90 13.15
N VAL A 31 17.61 -1.68 14.24
CA VAL A 31 17.11 -0.91 15.38
C VAL A 31 17.88 0.40 15.46
N LEU A 32 17.16 1.52 15.46
CA LEU A 32 17.72 2.84 15.71
C LEU A 32 17.47 3.24 17.16
N LYS A 33 18.53 3.63 17.86
CA LYS A 33 18.43 4.18 19.21
C LYS A 33 18.07 5.65 19.13
N GLY A 34 16.92 6.03 19.66
CA GLY A 34 16.45 7.39 19.73
C GLY A 34 16.39 7.92 21.16
N PRO A 35 16.21 9.24 21.35
CA PRO A 35 16.06 9.85 22.68
C PRO A 35 14.81 9.36 23.44
N TYR A 36 13.84 8.78 22.73
CA TYR A 36 12.58 8.26 23.29
C TYR A 36 12.52 6.72 23.30
N GLY A 37 13.65 6.04 23.07
CA GLY A 37 13.75 4.59 23.05
C GLY A 37 14.22 4.02 21.71
N ASP A 38 14.14 2.70 21.61
CA ASP A 38 14.57 1.96 20.43
C ASP A 38 13.45 1.90 19.38
N HIS A 39 13.78 2.20 18.14
CA HIS A 39 12.86 2.19 17.00
C HIS A 39 13.25 1.06 16.04
N VAL A 40 12.32 0.13 15.79
CA VAL A 40 12.49 -0.89 14.76
C VAL A 40 12.26 -0.25 13.39
N CYS A 41 13.23 -0.39 12.49
CA CYS A 41 13.21 0.20 11.16
C CYS A 41 13.28 -0.90 10.09
N SER A 42 12.38 -0.81 9.12
CA SER A 42 12.30 -1.72 7.97
C SER A 42 12.77 -1.01 6.71
N ALA A 43 13.76 -1.60 6.02
CA ALA A 43 14.27 -1.13 4.74
C ALA A 43 13.67 -1.97 3.61
N TYR A 44 13.28 -1.29 2.53
CA TYR A 44 12.63 -1.89 1.37
C TYR A 44 13.33 -1.44 0.09
N TRP A 45 13.12 -2.18 -1.00
CA TRP A 45 13.46 -1.68 -2.32
C TRP A 45 12.65 -0.42 -2.62
N PRO A 46 13.21 0.63 -3.27
CA PRO A 46 12.44 1.83 -3.56
C PRO A 46 11.34 1.55 -4.59
N GLU A 47 10.11 1.87 -4.21
CA GLU A 47 8.97 1.99 -5.12
C GLU A 47 8.62 3.48 -5.36
N ARG A 48 7.82 3.73 -6.38
CA ARG A 48 7.27 5.06 -6.66
C ARG A 48 6.06 5.33 -5.73
N GLN A 49 5.20 6.26 -6.15
CA GLN A 49 3.96 6.60 -5.46
C GLN A 49 2.92 5.46 -5.50
N PRO A 50 2.01 5.44 -4.52
CA PRO A 50 0.82 4.62 -4.58
C PRO A 50 -0.08 4.91 -5.78
N VAL A 51 -0.86 3.92 -6.18
CA VAL A 51 -1.74 3.99 -7.35
C VAL A 51 -2.80 5.09 -7.21
N ASN A 52 -3.38 5.30 -6.02
CA ASN A 52 -4.37 6.36 -5.80
C ASN A 52 -3.81 7.77 -6.04
N PHE A 53 -2.58 8.04 -5.59
CA PHE A 53 -1.89 9.31 -5.82
C PHE A 53 -1.63 9.51 -7.30
N PHE A 54 -1.15 8.48 -7.99
CA PHE A 54 -0.92 8.56 -9.43
C PHE A 54 -2.21 8.82 -10.21
N GLN A 55 -3.30 8.10 -9.91
CA GLN A 55 -4.60 8.29 -10.57
C GLN A 55 -5.09 9.72 -10.40
N ARG A 56 -4.98 10.28 -9.19
CA ARG A 56 -5.35 11.68 -8.92
C ARG A 56 -4.52 12.65 -9.78
N ARG A 57 -3.19 12.52 -9.78
CA ARG A 57 -2.30 13.40 -10.56
C ARG A 57 -2.54 13.29 -12.06
N TYR A 58 -2.79 12.07 -12.55
CA TYR A 58 -3.12 11.85 -13.96
C TYR A 58 -4.41 12.58 -14.33
N ARG A 59 -5.46 12.48 -13.51
CA ARG A 59 -6.73 13.15 -13.72
C ARG A 59 -6.56 14.67 -13.75
N GLU A 60 -5.81 15.23 -12.81
CA GLU A 60 -5.48 16.66 -12.74
C GLU A 60 -4.73 17.12 -14.01
N ALA A 61 -3.74 16.36 -14.48
CA ALA A 61 -2.96 16.69 -15.66
C ALA A 61 -3.68 16.44 -17.01
N SER A 62 -4.67 15.55 -17.03
CA SER A 62 -5.33 15.08 -18.26
C SER A 62 -6.73 15.68 -18.46
N SER A 63 -7.00 16.84 -17.85
CA SER A 63 -8.29 17.53 -17.92
C SER A 63 -9.47 16.63 -17.51
N GLY A 64 -9.31 15.86 -16.44
CA GLY A 64 -10.37 15.01 -15.88
C GLY A 64 -10.45 13.60 -16.47
N LYS A 65 -9.57 13.22 -17.40
CA LYS A 65 -9.57 11.85 -17.96
C LYS A 65 -9.20 10.82 -16.90
N GLU A 66 -9.92 9.69 -16.90
CA GLU A 66 -9.58 8.54 -16.08
C GLU A 66 -8.33 7.84 -16.60
N PHE A 67 -7.42 7.50 -15.69
CA PHE A 67 -6.25 6.70 -16.01
C PHE A 67 -6.64 5.25 -16.34
N PHE A 68 -7.59 4.69 -15.59
CA PHE A 68 -7.98 3.29 -15.68
C PHE A 68 -8.92 3.03 -16.85
N THR A 69 -8.34 2.87 -18.03
CA THR A 69 -9.04 2.26 -19.17
C THR A 69 -9.07 0.73 -19.02
N VAL A 70 -10.01 0.05 -19.69
CA VAL A 70 -10.14 -1.42 -19.66
C VAL A 70 -8.81 -2.14 -20.01
N PRO A 71 -8.03 -1.71 -21.02
CA PRO A 71 -6.73 -2.32 -21.31
C PRO A 71 -5.72 -2.17 -20.15
N ILE A 72 -5.66 -0.99 -19.52
CA ILE A 72 -4.75 -0.70 -18.41
C ILE A 72 -5.13 -1.54 -17.18
N LEU A 73 -6.42 -1.58 -16.84
CA LEU A 73 -6.92 -2.43 -15.75
C LEU A 73 -6.55 -3.89 -15.97
N THR A 74 -6.77 -4.41 -17.18
CA THR A 74 -6.42 -5.79 -17.54
C THR A 74 -4.92 -6.07 -17.40
N ALA A 75 -4.09 -5.08 -17.75
CA ALA A 75 -2.64 -5.19 -17.59
C ALA A 75 -2.20 -5.21 -16.12
N TYR A 76 -2.93 -4.55 -15.22
CA TYR A 76 -2.58 -4.46 -13.79
C TYR A 76 -3.19 -5.56 -12.93
N PHE A 77 -4.40 -6.01 -13.25
CA PHE A 77 -5.04 -7.10 -12.52
C PHE A 77 -4.22 -8.40 -12.57
N LYS A 78 -3.59 -8.70 -13.71
CA LYS A 78 -2.77 -9.92 -13.85
C LYS A 78 -1.58 -9.94 -12.85
N PRO A 79 -0.69 -8.94 -12.80
CA PRO A 79 0.31 -8.75 -11.75
C PRO A 79 -0.25 -8.84 -10.33
N LEU A 80 -1.33 -8.11 -10.02
CA LEU A 80 -1.90 -8.07 -8.68
C LEU A 80 -2.41 -9.44 -8.23
N LEU A 81 -3.09 -10.17 -9.11
CA LEU A 81 -3.55 -11.53 -8.81
C LEU A 81 -2.40 -12.51 -8.59
N LYS A 82 -1.26 -12.33 -9.28
CA LYS A 82 -0.04 -13.11 -9.00
C LYS A 82 0.50 -12.81 -7.60
N GLY A 83 0.60 -11.53 -7.23
CA GLY A 83 1.04 -11.13 -5.90
C GLY A 83 0.13 -11.67 -4.80
N VAL A 84 -1.19 -11.55 -4.97
CA VAL A 84 -2.17 -12.12 -4.03
C VAL A 84 -2.07 -13.65 -3.98
N ARG A 85 -1.88 -14.31 -5.12
CA ARG A 85 -1.66 -15.76 -5.17
C ARG A 85 -0.41 -16.17 -4.40
N TYR A 86 0.70 -15.42 -4.53
CA TYR A 86 1.91 -15.66 -3.76
C TYR A 86 1.68 -15.52 -2.25
N LEU A 87 1.00 -14.45 -1.83
CA LEU A 87 0.64 -14.24 -0.42
C LEU A 87 -0.17 -15.43 0.11
N HIS A 88 -1.18 -15.88 -0.63
CA HIS A 88 -2.09 -16.92 -0.15
C HIS A 88 -1.48 -18.33 -0.21
N ARG A 89 -0.89 -18.69 -1.35
CA ARG A 89 -0.43 -20.05 -1.64
C ARG A 89 0.92 -20.34 -1.03
N ASP A 90 1.86 -19.42 -1.20
CA ASP A 90 3.25 -19.63 -0.81
C ASP A 90 3.51 -19.08 0.60
N CYS A 91 2.95 -17.91 0.94
CA CYS A 91 3.21 -17.28 2.23
C CYS A 91 2.19 -17.63 3.32
N HIS A 92 1.01 -18.14 2.98
CA HIS A 92 -0.13 -18.30 3.90
C HIS A 92 -0.50 -16.99 4.65
N VAL A 93 -0.47 -15.87 3.93
CA VAL A 93 -0.83 -14.54 4.44
C VAL A 93 -2.03 -14.01 3.68
N ILE A 94 -3.00 -13.44 4.38
CA ILE A 94 -4.15 -12.73 3.82
C ILE A 94 -3.96 -11.24 4.14
N HIS A 95 -3.95 -10.38 3.12
CA HIS A 95 -3.63 -8.95 3.29
C HIS A 95 -4.70 -8.16 4.06
N THR A 96 -5.98 -8.51 3.92
CA THR A 96 -7.19 -7.86 4.49
C THR A 96 -7.48 -6.40 4.08
N ASP A 97 -6.48 -5.63 3.64
CA ASP A 97 -6.61 -4.21 3.28
C ASP A 97 -6.10 -3.89 1.85
N LEU A 98 -6.64 -4.59 0.85
CA LEU A 98 -6.26 -4.37 -0.56
C LEU A 98 -7.02 -3.17 -1.16
N ILE A 99 -6.41 -2.00 -1.05
CA ILE A 99 -6.90 -0.73 -1.61
C ILE A 99 -5.82 -0.03 -2.45
N LEU A 100 -6.19 0.94 -3.28
CA LEU A 100 -5.26 1.60 -4.22
C LEU A 100 -4.12 2.39 -3.53
N SER A 101 -4.26 2.74 -2.25
CA SER A 101 -3.17 3.35 -1.46
C SER A 101 -2.11 2.34 -1.04
N ASN A 102 -2.45 1.06 -1.01
CA ASN A 102 -1.59 -0.04 -0.58
C ASN A 102 -1.01 -0.80 -1.79
N ILE A 103 -1.22 -0.28 -3.00
CA ILE A 103 -0.59 -0.75 -4.23
C ILE A 103 0.38 0.33 -4.70
N LEU A 104 1.65 -0.03 -4.81
CA LEU A 104 2.72 0.87 -5.25
C LEU A 104 3.13 0.53 -6.69
N PHE A 105 3.72 1.50 -7.37
CA PHE A 105 4.37 1.25 -8.64
C PHE A 105 5.86 0.94 -8.49
N THR A 106 6.36 -0.08 -9.18
CA THR A 106 7.80 -0.34 -9.26
C THR A 106 8.56 0.87 -9.79
N MET A 107 9.76 1.07 -9.25
CA MET A 107 10.71 2.05 -9.77
C MET A 107 11.41 1.51 -11.03
N GLU A 108 11.46 2.31 -12.10
CA GLU A 108 11.98 1.90 -13.42
C GLU A 108 13.49 1.75 -13.44
N ASP A 109 14.18 2.78 -12.92
CA ASP A 109 15.61 2.82 -12.72
C ASP A 109 15.89 3.47 -11.36
N PRO A 110 16.06 2.65 -10.31
CA PRO A 110 16.31 3.13 -8.97
C PRO A 110 17.56 4.00 -8.86
N LYS A 111 18.62 3.70 -9.61
CA LYS A 111 19.87 4.46 -9.51
C LYS A 111 19.70 5.86 -10.07
N THR A 112 19.11 5.95 -11.27
CA THR A 112 18.90 7.25 -11.93
C THR A 112 17.89 8.11 -11.19
N LEU A 113 16.84 7.51 -10.63
CA LEU A 113 15.84 8.25 -9.87
C LEU A 113 16.34 8.66 -8.49
N LEU A 114 17.12 7.81 -7.79
CA LEU A 114 17.70 8.18 -6.51
C LEU A 114 18.74 9.30 -6.69
N LEU A 115 19.67 9.19 -7.64
CA LEU A 115 20.63 10.27 -7.94
C LEU A 115 19.95 11.57 -8.39
N GLY A 116 18.93 11.45 -9.24
CA GLY A 116 18.12 12.60 -9.66
C GLY A 116 17.36 13.23 -8.49
N SER A 117 16.84 12.40 -7.57
CA SER A 117 16.12 12.85 -6.38
C SER A 117 17.05 13.48 -5.35
N GLU A 118 18.26 12.94 -5.13
CA GLU A 118 19.26 13.52 -4.23
C GLU A 118 19.66 14.91 -4.72
N LYS A 119 19.97 15.05 -6.02
CA LYS A 119 20.28 16.35 -6.62
C LYS A 119 19.09 17.30 -6.50
N TYR A 120 17.88 16.83 -6.80
CA TYR A 120 16.67 17.64 -6.68
C TYR A 120 16.39 18.10 -5.24
N VAL A 121 16.52 17.21 -4.27
CA VAL A 121 16.34 17.50 -2.83
C VAL A 121 17.42 18.45 -2.32
N SER A 122 18.65 18.32 -2.81
CA SER A 122 19.73 19.27 -2.51
C SER A 122 19.45 20.66 -3.08
N GLU A 123 18.91 20.74 -4.29
CA GLU A 123 18.59 22.01 -4.96
C GLU A 123 17.26 22.62 -4.48
N ASN A 124 16.34 21.78 -3.99
CA ASN A 124 14.98 22.14 -3.56
C ASN A 124 14.67 21.45 -2.23
N PRO A 125 15.24 21.92 -1.10
CA PRO A 125 15.06 21.28 0.19
C PRO A 125 13.56 21.24 0.55
N ALA A 126 13.08 20.08 0.97
CA ALA A 126 11.71 19.92 1.41
C ALA A 126 11.42 20.87 2.58
N ALA A 127 10.19 21.39 2.62
CA ALA A 127 9.71 22.13 3.77
C ALA A 127 9.95 21.28 5.03
N ARG A 128 10.58 21.86 6.05
CA ARG A 128 10.95 21.15 7.27
C ARG A 128 10.72 22.00 8.50
N LYS A 129 10.40 21.34 9.60
CA LYS A 129 10.35 21.94 10.93
C LYS A 129 11.64 21.59 11.66
N THR A 130 12.45 22.60 11.95
CA THR A 130 13.67 22.44 12.76
C THR A 130 13.30 22.55 14.24
N LEU A 131 13.60 21.51 15.00
CA LEU A 131 13.49 21.46 16.46
C LEU A 131 14.91 21.43 17.07
N PRO A 132 15.09 21.68 18.37
CA PRO A 132 16.42 21.71 18.98
C PRO A 132 17.21 20.40 18.85
N ASP A 133 16.51 19.27 18.74
CA ASP A 133 17.06 17.91 18.76
C ASP A 133 16.96 17.18 17.41
N HIS A 134 16.03 17.56 16.54
CA HIS A 134 15.83 16.92 15.23
C HIS A 134 15.14 17.82 14.20
N GLU A 135 15.16 17.40 12.93
CA GLU A 135 14.38 18.04 11.86
C GLU A 135 13.27 17.10 11.38
N ILE A 136 12.07 17.65 11.17
CA ILE A 136 10.92 16.93 10.61
C ILE A 136 10.71 17.43 9.19
N TYR A 137 10.89 16.57 8.21
CA TYR A 137 10.70 16.89 6.79
C TYR A 137 9.27 16.57 6.34
N VAL A 138 8.69 17.43 5.50
CA VAL A 138 7.47 17.10 4.77
C VAL A 138 7.79 15.97 3.79
N SER A 139 7.00 14.90 3.82
CA SER A 139 7.13 13.79 2.90
C SER A 139 6.88 14.24 1.45
N GLY A 140 7.87 14.08 0.58
CA GLY A 140 7.72 14.29 -0.86
C GLY A 140 7.22 13.03 -1.55
N SER A 141 6.13 13.13 -2.30
CA SER A 141 5.57 12.03 -3.12
C SER A 141 5.70 12.26 -4.62
N ASP A 142 6.31 13.38 -5.03
CA ASP A 142 6.46 13.76 -6.44
C ASP A 142 7.79 13.30 -7.03
N PHE A 143 7.79 12.08 -7.56
CA PHE A 143 8.90 11.54 -8.33
C PHE A 143 8.90 11.99 -9.81
N ARG A 144 8.12 13.02 -10.15
CA ARG A 144 7.94 13.56 -11.51
C ARG A 144 7.49 12.50 -12.52
N LEU A 145 7.41 12.88 -13.78
CA LEU A 145 6.94 12.02 -14.88
C LEU A 145 7.83 10.77 -15.04
N TRP A 146 7.23 9.71 -15.58
CA TRP A 146 7.92 8.46 -15.91
C TRP A 146 9.14 8.76 -16.80
N VAL A 147 10.30 8.23 -16.42
CA VAL A 147 11.54 8.44 -17.17
C VAL A 147 11.56 7.50 -18.38
N ASN A 148 10.85 6.38 -18.28
CA ASN A 148 10.71 5.40 -19.34
C ASN A 148 9.26 5.36 -19.87
N ARG A 149 9.10 4.92 -21.12
CA ARG A 149 7.79 4.61 -21.73
C ARG A 149 7.21 3.29 -21.23
N LYS A 150 7.95 2.52 -20.43
CA LYS A 150 7.48 1.25 -19.88
C LYS A 150 6.47 1.53 -18.77
N VAL A 151 5.29 0.95 -18.92
CA VAL A 151 4.26 1.02 -17.87
C VAL A 151 4.81 0.35 -16.60
N PRO A 152 4.78 1.02 -15.44
CA PRO A 152 5.24 0.44 -14.18
C PRO A 152 4.40 -0.77 -13.80
N THR A 153 5.03 -1.68 -13.07
CA THR A 153 4.35 -2.86 -12.52
C THR A 153 3.72 -2.49 -11.17
N PRO A 154 2.46 -2.84 -10.90
CA PRO A 154 1.88 -2.66 -9.58
C PRO A 154 2.37 -3.75 -8.61
N VAL A 155 2.64 -3.35 -7.37
CA VAL A 155 3.17 -4.18 -6.29
C VAL A 155 2.29 -4.01 -5.07
N VAL A 156 1.87 -5.13 -4.47
CA VAL A 156 1.10 -5.14 -3.22
C VAL A 156 2.02 -4.78 -2.04
N SER A 157 1.60 -3.88 -1.17
CA SER A 157 2.39 -3.35 -0.05
C SER A 157 1.49 -3.10 1.17
N ASP A 158 2.09 -2.71 2.31
CA ASP A 158 1.41 -2.49 3.59
C ASP A 158 0.78 -3.77 4.15
N PHE A 159 1.56 -4.47 4.96
CA PHE A 159 1.14 -5.72 5.60
C PHE A 159 0.77 -5.52 7.07
N GLY A 160 0.57 -4.28 7.53
CA GLY A 160 0.26 -3.98 8.92
C GLY A 160 -1.07 -4.60 9.40
N ASN A 161 -2.02 -4.78 8.48
CA ASN A 161 -3.31 -5.43 8.74
C ASN A 161 -3.37 -6.89 8.25
N ALA A 162 -2.27 -7.43 7.76
CA ALA A 162 -2.26 -8.78 7.21
C ALA A 162 -2.40 -9.84 8.32
N VAL A 163 -3.06 -10.94 8.00
CA VAL A 163 -3.34 -12.03 8.93
C VAL A 163 -2.84 -13.35 8.37
N ARG A 164 -2.51 -14.29 9.26
CA ARG A 164 -2.17 -15.66 8.88
C ARG A 164 -3.39 -16.40 8.34
N GLY A 165 -3.27 -16.95 7.13
CA GLY A 165 -4.32 -17.71 6.46
C GLY A 165 -4.37 -19.19 6.85
N ASP A 166 -3.32 -19.70 7.49
CA ASP A 166 -3.22 -21.06 8.02
C ASP A 166 -3.74 -21.18 9.47
N GLN A 167 -4.00 -20.05 10.12
CA GLN A 167 -4.58 -20.01 11.46
C GLN A 167 -6.08 -19.72 11.39
N VAL A 168 -6.88 -20.57 12.02
CA VAL A 168 -8.29 -20.27 12.29
C VAL A 168 -8.34 -19.24 13.41
N ARG A 169 -8.13 -17.97 13.09
CA ARG A 169 -8.57 -16.87 13.95
C ARG A 169 -10.02 -16.54 13.57
N ALA A 170 -10.88 -16.39 14.57
CA ALA A 170 -12.08 -15.60 14.36
C ALA A 170 -11.59 -14.28 13.76
N ILE A 171 -12.15 -13.87 12.61
CA ILE A 171 -11.89 -12.55 12.05
C ILE A 171 -12.53 -11.55 13.04
N THR A 172 -11.85 -11.30 14.15
CA THR A 172 -12.10 -10.13 14.99
C THR A 172 -11.53 -9.00 14.17
N ALA A 173 -12.42 -8.30 13.47
CA ALA A 173 -12.09 -7.04 12.85
C ALA A 173 -11.29 -6.21 13.87
N SER A 174 -10.02 -5.96 13.55
CA SER A 174 -9.24 -4.92 14.20
C SER A 174 -10.12 -3.67 14.24
N SER A 175 -10.24 -3.07 15.42
CA SER A 175 -11.32 -2.22 15.94
C SER A 175 -11.82 -1.09 15.02
N ARG A 176 -12.44 -1.43 13.89
CA ARG A 176 -13.22 -0.56 13.01
C ARG A 176 -13.96 -1.31 11.88
N MET A 177 -14.50 -2.52 12.12
CA MET A 177 -15.61 -3.02 11.31
C MET A 177 -16.39 -4.14 12.03
N CYS A 178 -17.43 -3.77 12.78
CA CYS A 178 -18.41 -4.76 13.23
C CYS A 178 -19.14 -5.33 12.01
N ILE A 179 -18.82 -6.56 11.62
CA ILE A 179 -19.71 -7.35 10.76
C ILE A 179 -20.84 -7.87 11.66
N VAL A 180 -21.94 -7.13 11.72
CA VAL A 180 -23.21 -7.68 12.20
C VAL A 180 -23.73 -8.59 11.08
N ARG A 181 -23.71 -9.92 11.28
CA ARG A 181 -24.50 -10.83 10.45
C ARG A 181 -25.97 -10.57 10.77
N GLN A 182 -26.69 -9.86 9.90
CA GLN A 182 -28.15 -9.85 9.92
C GLN A 182 -28.65 -10.58 8.68
N LYS A 183 -29.49 -11.61 8.90
CA LYS A 183 -30.28 -12.23 7.83
C LYS A 183 -31.10 -11.14 7.14
N SER A 184 -31.09 -11.14 5.82
CA SER A 184 -32.00 -10.36 4.98
C SER A 184 -33.44 -10.49 5.50
N ALA A 185 -34.04 -9.39 5.95
CA ALA A 185 -35.47 -9.27 6.12
C ALA A 185 -35.98 -8.31 5.04
N LEU A 186 -36.83 -8.83 4.14
CA LEU A 186 -37.65 -8.01 3.26
C LEU A 186 -38.69 -7.29 4.13
N ASP A 187 -38.87 -5.99 3.93
CA ASP A 187 -40.08 -5.33 4.43
C ASP A 187 -41.27 -5.65 3.51
N SER A 188 -42.48 -5.34 3.98
CA SER A 188 -43.76 -5.65 3.31
C SER A 188 -43.96 -4.94 1.97
N LEU A 189 -43.01 -4.13 1.49
CA LEU A 189 -43.07 -3.41 0.23
C LEU A 189 -41.95 -3.79 -0.75
N GLY A 190 -41.11 -4.77 -0.41
CA GLY A 190 -40.22 -5.46 -1.37
C GLY A 190 -39.02 -4.64 -1.85
N ARG A 191 -38.53 -3.67 -1.08
CA ARG A 191 -37.34 -2.86 -1.47
C ARG A 191 -36.05 -3.40 -0.83
N ILE A 192 -34.95 -3.38 -1.59
CA ILE A 192 -33.61 -3.75 -1.13
C ILE A 192 -32.86 -2.46 -0.75
N ALA A 193 -32.36 -2.37 0.49
CA ALA A 193 -31.45 -1.32 0.89
C ALA A 193 -30.00 -1.74 0.63
N LEU A 194 -29.28 -0.96 -0.19
CA LEU A 194 -27.83 -1.07 -0.39
C LEU A 194 -27.18 0.19 0.18
N ILE A 195 -26.27 0.03 1.14
CA ILE A 195 -25.50 1.13 1.73
C ILE A 195 -24.02 0.88 1.41
N TYR A 196 -23.37 1.86 0.78
CA TYR A 196 -21.93 1.90 0.54
C TYR A 196 -21.29 2.99 1.41
N GLY A 197 -20.24 2.62 2.18
CA GLY A 197 -19.09 3.47 2.53
C GLY A 197 -19.24 4.62 3.54
N THR A 198 -18.59 4.42 4.70
CA THR A 198 -17.87 5.39 5.58
C THR A 198 -18.59 6.60 6.19
N LEU A 199 -18.60 6.61 7.53
CA LEU A 199 -18.92 7.67 8.50
C LEU A 199 -20.41 7.99 8.75
N ALA A 200 -20.97 7.35 9.78
CA ALA A 200 -22.08 7.90 10.54
C ALA A 200 -21.58 8.20 11.97
N HIS A 201 -21.28 9.47 12.24
CA HIS A 201 -21.26 9.98 13.60
C HIS A 201 -22.71 10.38 13.95
N TRP A 202 -23.23 9.80 15.02
CA TRP A 202 -24.43 10.29 15.66
C TRP A 202 -24.06 11.55 16.46
N TYR A 203 -24.77 12.65 16.25
CA TYR A 203 -24.92 13.72 17.23
C TYR A 203 -26.42 13.95 17.41
N GLU A 204 -26.90 13.73 18.62
CA GLU A 204 -28.24 14.10 19.05
C GLU A 204 -28.24 15.57 19.45
N ALA A 205 -29.01 16.39 18.73
CA ALA A 205 -30.11 17.21 19.26
C ALA A 205 -31.01 17.62 18.08
#